data_AF-A0A703Q1V6-F1
#
_entry.id   AF-A0A703Q1V6-F1
#
_cell.length_a   1.000
_cell.length_b   1.000
_cell.length_c   1.000
_cell.angle_alpha   90.00
_cell.angle_beta   90.00
_cell.angle_gamma   90.00
#
_symmetry.space_group_name_H-M   'P 1'
#
loop_
_entity.id
_entity.type
_entity.pdbx_description
1 polymer ?
#
loop_
_entity_poly.entity_id
_entity_poly.type
_entity_poly.pdbx_seq_one_letter_code
_entity_poly.pdbx_strand_id
1 'polypeptide(L)'
;VHHNIPDKKDIPWLKNIVEVLKGNEHKVADVGKYNAGQKMMFWSIMSMIFVLLVTGVIIWRPYFAQYFPMQVVRYSLLIHAAAGIILMHAILIHMYMAFWVKGSIKGMIEGKVSRRWAKKHHPRWYREIEKAEAKKESEEGIQ
;
A
#
# COMPACT_ATOMS: atom_id res chain seq x y z
N VAL A 1 0.67 -3.77 9.71
CA VAL A 1 -0.62 -3.04 9.59
C VAL A 1 -0.53 -1.60 10.11
N HIS A 2 0.09 -1.34 11.27
CA HIS A 2 0.10 -0.01 11.91
C HIS A 2 0.51 1.19 11.03
N HIS A 3 1.41 1.01 10.07
CA HIS A 3 1.84 2.09 9.17
C HIS A 3 0.81 2.46 8.08
N ASN A 4 -0.25 1.67 7.91
CA ASN A 4 -1.25 1.86 6.85
C ASN A 4 -2.62 2.31 7.38
N ILE A 5 -2.68 2.73 8.65
CA ILE A 5 -3.90 3.27 9.25
C ILE A 5 -4.17 4.66 8.65
N PRO A 6 -5.37 4.90 8.08
CA PRO A 6 -5.77 6.23 7.64
C PRO A 6 -5.80 7.20 8.83
N ASP A 7 -5.20 8.37 8.65
CA ASP A 7 -5.19 9.43 9.66
C ASP A 7 -5.66 10.76 9.05
N LYS A 8 -5.97 11.76 9.90
CA LYS A 8 -6.42 13.08 9.42
C LYS A 8 -5.38 13.79 8.54
N LYS A 9 -4.11 13.38 8.59
CA LYS A 9 -3.01 13.93 7.78
C LYS A 9 -2.97 13.34 6.36
N ASP A 10 -3.80 12.35 6.06
CA ASP A 10 -4.00 11.83 4.69
C ASP A 10 -4.96 12.71 3.87
N ILE A 11 -5.80 13.55 4.52
CA ILE A 11 -6.80 14.39 3.85
C ILE A 11 -6.18 15.36 2.82
N PRO A 12 -5.06 16.07 3.11
CA PRO A 12 -4.41 16.93 2.11
C PRO A 12 -3.97 16.19 0.85
N TRP A 13 -3.53 14.93 0.99
CA TRP A 13 -3.15 14.09 -0.15
C TRP A 13 -4.37 13.78 -1.02
N LEU A 14 -5.48 13.37 -0.38
CA LEU A 14 -6.73 13.03 -1.08
C LEU A 14 -7.37 14.23 -1.80
N LYS A 15 -7.31 15.43 -1.19
CA LYS A 15 -7.86 16.64 -1.80
C LYS A 15 -7.05 17.14 -3.01
N ASN A 16 -5.76 16.78 -3.09
CA ASN A 16 -4.83 17.29 -4.10
C ASN A 16 -4.28 16.18 -5.01
N ILE A 17 -5.05 15.12 -5.28
CA ILE A 17 -4.61 13.98 -6.09
C ILE A 17 -4.07 14.42 -7.47
N VAL A 18 -4.68 15.42 -8.10
CA VAL A 18 -4.21 15.92 -9.40
C VAL A 18 -2.79 16.47 -9.31
N GLU A 19 -2.46 17.23 -8.26
CA GLU A 19 -1.10 17.74 -8.06
C GLU A 19 -0.12 16.63 -7.68
N VAL A 20 -0.57 15.63 -6.92
CA VAL A 20 0.23 14.43 -6.64
C VAL A 20 0.59 13.71 -7.94
N LEU A 21 -0.37 13.47 -8.84
CA LEU A 21 -0.15 12.79 -10.12
C LEU A 21 0.74 13.60 -11.09
N LYS A 22 0.80 14.93 -10.93
CA LYS A 22 1.78 15.79 -11.64
C LYS A 22 3.20 15.71 -11.04
N GLY A 23 3.40 14.99 -9.94
CA GLY A 23 4.69 14.88 -9.25
C GLY A 23 4.96 15.98 -8.21
N ASN A 24 3.96 16.80 -7.88
CA ASN A 24 4.05 17.91 -6.92
C ASN A 24 3.64 17.50 -5.49
N GLU A 25 3.62 16.21 -5.15
CA GLU A 25 3.09 15.70 -3.86
C GLU A 25 3.73 16.37 -2.63
N HIS A 26 5.03 16.65 -2.70
CA HIS A 26 5.82 17.30 -1.66
C HIS A 26 5.37 18.74 -1.32
N LYS A 27 4.60 19.38 -2.21
CA LYS A 27 4.06 20.73 -1.99
C LYS A 27 2.68 20.71 -1.31
N VAL A 28 1.97 19.59 -1.39
CA VAL A 28 0.53 19.53 -1.07
C VAL A 28 0.18 18.58 0.07
N ALA A 29 1.11 17.71 0.49
CA ALA A 29 0.86 16.73 1.55
C ALA A 29 2.09 16.46 2.44
N ASP A 30 1.85 16.27 3.74
CA ASP A 30 2.87 15.85 4.70
C ASP A 30 2.92 14.32 4.83
N VAL A 31 3.60 13.67 3.87
CA VAL A 31 3.60 12.21 3.74
C VAL A 31 4.44 11.52 4.82
N GLY A 32 3.81 10.56 5.51
CA GLY A 32 4.42 9.64 6.49
C GLY A 32 5.16 8.46 5.85
N LYS A 33 5.25 7.32 6.57
CA LYS A 33 5.96 6.11 6.09
C LYS A 33 5.42 5.63 4.74
N TYR A 34 4.10 5.67 4.58
CA TYR A 34 3.40 5.44 3.32
C TYR A 34 2.39 6.57 3.10
N ASN A 35 2.23 7.01 1.85
CA ASN A 35 1.25 8.03 1.49
C ASN A 35 -0.19 7.47 1.46
N ALA A 36 -1.18 8.35 1.41
CA ALA A 36 -2.59 7.96 1.42
C ALA A 36 -2.94 7.01 0.25
N GLY A 37 -2.37 7.21 -0.94
CA GLY A 37 -2.54 6.31 -2.08
C GLY A 37 -2.03 4.89 -1.82
N GLN A 38 -0.85 4.76 -1.21
CA GLN A 38 -0.29 3.47 -0.80
C GLN A 38 -1.13 2.81 0.30
N LYS A 39 -1.70 3.59 1.24
CA LYS A 39 -2.63 3.06 2.25
C LYS A 39 -3.91 2.54 1.62
N MET A 40 -4.52 3.29 0.69
CA MET A 40 -5.69 2.82 -0.06
C MET A 40 -5.38 1.54 -0.84
N MET A 41 -4.25 1.51 -1.55
CA MET A 41 -3.80 0.32 -2.28
C MET A 41 -3.60 -0.88 -1.36
N PHE A 42 -2.98 -0.69 -0.19
CA PHE A 42 -2.83 -1.73 0.82
C PHE A 42 -4.17 -2.34 1.21
N TRP A 43 -5.16 -1.52 1.59
CA TRP A 43 -6.47 -2.01 2.01
C TRP A 43 -7.25 -2.66 0.86
N SER A 44 -7.15 -2.13 -0.36
CA SER A 44 -7.73 -2.76 -1.55
C SER A 44 -7.15 -4.15 -1.76
N ILE A 45 -5.82 -4.31 -1.78
CA ILE A 45 -5.17 -5.61 -1.94
C ILE A 45 -5.57 -6.58 -0.82
N MET A 46 -5.53 -6.14 0.45
CA MET A 46 -5.90 -6.97 1.60
C MET A 46 -7.36 -7.43 1.56
N SER A 47 -8.28 -6.55 1.17
CA SER A 47 -9.70 -6.92 1.03
C SER A 47 -9.93 -7.89 -0.14
N MET A 48 -9.28 -7.66 -1.29
CA MET A 48 -9.50 -8.46 -2.49
C MET A 48 -8.88 -9.84 -2.34
N ILE A 49 -7.70 -9.97 -1.71
CA ILE A 49 -7.12 -11.28 -1.45
C ILE A 49 -7.96 -12.10 -0.47
N PHE A 50 -8.60 -11.45 0.51
CA PHE A 50 -9.54 -12.11 1.42
C PHE A 50 -10.79 -12.59 0.68
N VAL A 51 -11.39 -11.75 -0.16
CA VAL A 51 -12.54 -12.12 -1.00
C VAL A 51 -12.19 -13.27 -1.94
N LEU A 52 -11.02 -13.21 -2.60
CA LEU A 52 -10.51 -14.25 -3.48
C LEU A 52 -10.26 -15.56 -2.73
N LEU A 53 -9.72 -15.51 -1.50
CA LEU A 53 -9.52 -16.70 -0.68
C LEU A 53 -10.87 -17.37 -0.36
N VAL A 54 -11.83 -16.61 0.17
CA VAL A 54 -13.14 -17.15 0.56
C VAL A 54 -13.88 -17.72 -0.65
N THR A 55 -14.00 -16.95 -1.72
CA THR A 55 -14.68 -17.40 -2.95
C THR A 55 -13.92 -18.51 -3.66
N GLY A 56 -12.58 -18.47 -3.63
CA GLY A 56 -11.70 -19.48 -4.20
C GLY A 56 -11.88 -20.84 -3.53
N VAL A 57 -11.90 -20.88 -2.20
CA VAL A 57 -12.22 -22.10 -1.43
C VAL A 57 -13.60 -22.63 -1.80
N ILE A 58 -14.62 -21.77 -1.89
CA ILE A 58 -15.98 -22.19 -2.25
C ILE A 58 -16.05 -22.83 -3.64
N ILE A 59 -15.29 -22.34 -4.62
CA ILE A 59 -15.34 -22.86 -6.00
C ILE A 59 -14.32 -24.00 -6.26
N TRP A 60 -13.46 -24.33 -5.30
CA TRP A 60 -12.37 -25.27 -5.50
C TRP A 60 -12.86 -26.72 -5.56
N ARG A 61 -12.77 -27.31 -6.75
CA ARG A 61 -13.00 -28.74 -7.00
C ARG A 61 -11.67 -29.52 -7.07
N PRO A 62 -11.64 -30.79 -6.66
CA PRO A 62 -12.73 -31.57 -6.07
C PRO A 62 -12.92 -31.34 -4.56
N TYR A 63 -12.06 -30.56 -3.91
CA TYR A 63 -11.89 -30.59 -2.45
C TYR A 63 -13.02 -29.96 -1.64
N PHE A 64 -13.52 -28.79 -2.02
CA PHE A 64 -14.38 -27.97 -1.14
C PHE A 64 -15.75 -27.62 -1.75
N ALA A 65 -15.83 -27.43 -3.07
CA ALA A 65 -17.05 -26.94 -3.72
C ALA A 65 -18.29 -27.82 -3.50
N GLN A 66 -18.09 -29.11 -3.22
CA GLN A 66 -19.18 -30.05 -2.93
C GLN A 66 -19.89 -29.79 -1.58
N TYR A 67 -19.26 -29.08 -0.65
CA TYR A 67 -19.84 -28.75 0.66
C TYR A 67 -20.73 -27.50 0.62
N PHE A 68 -20.81 -26.80 -0.51
CA PHE A 68 -21.55 -25.56 -0.66
C PHE A 68 -22.76 -25.74 -1.58
N PRO A 69 -23.91 -25.08 -1.29
CA PRO A 69 -25.06 -25.09 -2.19
C PRO A 69 -24.70 -24.54 -3.58
N MET A 70 -25.29 -25.09 -4.65
CA MET A 70 -24.99 -24.70 -6.03
C MET A 70 -25.16 -23.18 -6.27
N GLN A 71 -26.16 -22.55 -5.64
CA GLN A 71 -26.37 -21.11 -5.78
C GLN A 71 -25.23 -20.29 -5.17
N VAL A 72 -24.66 -20.73 -4.05
CA VAL A 72 -23.49 -20.08 -3.42
C VAL A 72 -22.28 -20.21 -4.34
N VAL A 73 -22.02 -21.40 -4.90
CA VAL A 73 -20.92 -21.63 -5.84
C VAL A 73 -21.03 -20.71 -7.07
N ARG A 74 -22.24 -20.51 -7.62
CA ARG A 74 -22.48 -19.61 -8.76
C ARG A 74 -22.16 -18.16 -8.44
N TYR A 75 -22.59 -17.64 -7.29
CA TYR A 75 -22.23 -16.29 -6.86
C TYR A 75 -20.74 -16.17 -6.57
N SER A 76 -20.13 -17.19 -5.95
CA SER A 76 -18.69 -17.20 -5.69
C SER A 76 -17.88 -17.16 -6.98
N LEU A 77 -18.29 -17.84 -8.06
CA LEU A 77 -17.63 -17.72 -9.37
C LEU A 77 -17.66 -16.28 -9.89
N LEU A 78 -18.83 -15.63 -9.87
CA LEU A 78 -18.97 -14.25 -10.33
C LEU A 78 -18.12 -13.28 -9.50
N ILE A 79 -18.21 -13.38 -8.17
CA ILE A 79 -17.48 -12.51 -7.24
C ILE A 79 -15.98 -12.75 -7.36
N HIS A 80 -15.53 -14.00 -7.49
CA HIS A 80 -14.11 -14.35 -7.64
C HIS A 80 -13.54 -13.76 -8.92
N ALA A 81 -14.26 -13.90 -10.05
CA ALA A 81 -13.84 -13.31 -11.31
C ALA A 81 -13.75 -11.78 -11.21
N ALA A 82 -14.77 -11.12 -10.67
CA ALA A 82 -14.78 -9.67 -10.48
C ALA A 82 -13.64 -9.19 -9.56
N ALA A 83 -13.45 -9.83 -8.41
CA ALA A 83 -12.38 -9.53 -7.47
C ALA A 83 -10.99 -9.73 -8.09
N GLY A 84 -10.82 -10.78 -8.90
CA GLY A 84 -9.59 -11.06 -9.62
C GLY A 84 -9.24 -9.95 -10.62
N ILE A 85 -10.22 -9.48 -11.39
CA ILE A 85 -10.03 -8.37 -12.33
C ILE A 85 -9.69 -7.06 -11.58
N ILE A 86 -10.38 -6.77 -10.47
CA ILE A 86 -10.10 -5.58 -9.65
C ILE A 86 -8.68 -5.64 -9.09
N LEU A 87 -8.28 -6.78 -8.52
CA LEU A 87 -6.94 -6.96 -7.96
C LEU A 87 -5.86 -6.86 -9.04
N MET A 88 -6.10 -7.41 -10.23
CA MET A 88 -5.19 -7.29 -11.36
C MET A 88 -4.96 -5.82 -11.74
N HIS A 89 -6.02 -5.00 -11.85
CA HIS A 89 -5.88 -3.57 -12.09
C HIS A 89 -5.14 -2.84 -10.96
N ALA A 90 -5.43 -3.20 -9.71
CA ALA A 90 -4.74 -2.65 -8.55
C ALA A 90 -3.23 -2.92 -8.60
N ILE A 91 -2.82 -4.14 -8.97
CA ILE A 91 -1.40 -4.50 -9.13
C ILE A 91 -0.76 -3.78 -10.32
N LEU A 92 -1.44 -3.63 -11.46
CA LEU A 92 -0.92 -2.85 -12.59
C LEU A 92 -0.64 -1.40 -12.18
N ILE A 93 -1.57 -0.75 -11.48
CA ILE A 93 -1.38 0.59 -10.93
C ILE A 93 -0.22 0.61 -9.93
N HIS A 94 -0.16 -0.37 -9.04
CA HIS A 94 0.91 -0.48 -8.04
C HIS A 94 2.31 -0.57 -8.69
N MET A 95 2.47 -1.45 -9.68
CA MET A 95 3.71 -1.60 -10.45
C MET A 95 4.07 -0.32 -11.20
N TYR A 96 3.09 0.31 -11.84
CA TYR A 96 3.28 1.59 -12.54
C TYR A 96 3.79 2.68 -11.59
N MET A 97 3.19 2.83 -10.41
CA MET A 97 3.60 3.83 -9.43
C MET A 97 5.01 3.54 -8.87
N ALA A 98 5.34 2.27 -8.63
CA ALA A 98 6.68 1.86 -8.20
C ALA A 98 7.75 2.18 -9.26
N PHE A 99 7.40 2.03 -10.55
CA PHE A 99 8.26 2.41 -11.66
C PHE A 99 8.36 3.93 -11.86
N TRP A 100 7.26 4.66 -11.65
CA TRP A 100 7.18 6.12 -11.83
C TRP A 100 7.97 6.87 -10.76
N VAL A 101 7.81 6.49 -9.48
CA VAL A 101 8.57 7.05 -8.35
C VAL A 101 9.97 6.43 -8.31
N LYS A 102 10.90 7.02 -9.06
CA LYS A 102 12.27 6.50 -9.23
C LYS A 102 12.99 6.29 -7.90
N GLY A 103 13.70 5.16 -7.79
CA GLY A 103 14.37 4.71 -6.57
C GLY A 103 13.54 3.78 -5.70
N SER A 104 12.22 3.70 -5.89
CA SER A 104 11.34 2.83 -5.08
C SER A 104 11.64 1.34 -5.26
N ILE A 105 11.84 0.88 -6.50
CA ILE A 105 12.16 -0.53 -6.79
C ILE A 105 13.49 -0.93 -6.16
N LYS A 106 14.52 -0.08 -6.28
CA LYS A 106 15.82 -0.29 -5.63
C LYS A 106 15.67 -0.36 -4.10
N GLY A 107 14.85 0.51 -3.52
CA GLY A 107 14.50 0.46 -2.11
C GLY A 107 13.81 -0.82 -1.67
N MET A 108 13.01 -1.44 -2.54
CA MET A 108 12.37 -2.73 -2.28
C MET A 108 13.34 -3.91 -2.39
N ILE A 109 14.25 -3.89 -3.37
CA ILE A 109 15.21 -4.98 -3.62
C ILE A 109 16.38 -4.95 -2.63
N GLU A 110 16.97 -3.77 -2.42
CA GLU A 110 18.19 -3.61 -1.61
C GLU A 110 17.89 -3.17 -0.17
N GLY A 111 16.64 -2.82 0.14
CA GLY A 111 16.19 -2.42 1.47
C GLY A 111 16.59 -1.00 1.90
N LYS A 112 17.28 -0.23 1.05
CA LYS A 112 17.78 1.12 1.38
C LYS A 112 17.30 2.19 0.40
N VAL A 113 17.01 3.38 0.92
CA VAL A 113 16.62 4.56 0.14
C VAL A 113 17.54 5.73 0.45
N SER A 114 17.79 6.59 -0.55
CA SER A 114 18.59 7.81 -0.32
C SER A 114 17.85 8.79 0.59
N ARG A 115 18.60 9.55 1.42
CA ARG A 115 18.01 10.61 2.26
C ARG A 115 17.22 11.64 1.44
N ARG A 116 17.69 11.97 0.22
CA ARG A 116 16.98 12.87 -0.71
C ARG A 116 15.64 12.32 -1.15
N TRP A 117 15.56 11.03 -1.47
CA TRP A 117 14.31 10.36 -1.82
C TRP A 117 13.32 10.41 -0.65
N ALA A 118 13.81 10.10 0.56
CA ALA A 118 12.99 10.14 1.77
C ALA A 118 12.47 11.57 2.05
N LYS A 119 13.31 12.60 1.92
CA LYS A 119 12.88 14.00 2.06
C LYS A 119 11.81 14.42 1.06
N LYS A 120 11.91 13.97 -0.21
CA LYS A 120 10.98 14.35 -1.27
C LYS A 120 9.64 13.62 -1.17
N HIS A 121 9.67 12.29 -1.02
CA HIS A 121 8.49 11.44 -1.14
C HIS A 121 7.86 11.10 0.22
N HIS A 122 8.62 11.18 1.31
CA HIS A 122 8.20 10.77 2.66
C HIS A 122 8.77 11.70 3.76
N PRO A 123 8.52 13.03 3.69
CA PRO A 123 9.16 14.02 4.55
C PRO A 123 8.92 13.77 6.04
N ARG A 124 7.70 13.40 6.45
CA ARG A 124 7.37 13.15 7.85
C ARG A 124 8.11 11.93 8.38
N TRP A 125 8.17 10.86 7.61
CA TRP A 125 8.92 9.66 7.97
C TRP A 125 10.43 9.92 8.05
N TYR A 126 10.98 10.71 7.13
CA TYR A 126 12.39 11.09 7.19
C TYR A 126 12.71 11.86 8.49
N ARG A 127 11.87 12.83 8.88
CA ARG A 127 12.04 13.57 10.15
C ARG A 127 11.91 12.67 11.37
N GLU A 128 11.04 11.67 11.34
CA GLU A 128 10.89 10.69 12.42
C GLU A 128 12.16 9.84 12.60
N ILE A 129 12.76 9.37 11.50
CA ILE A 129 14.03 8.62 11.55
C ILE A 129 15.19 9.51 11.98
N GLU A 130 15.33 10.70 11.41
CA GLU A 130 16.44 11.63 11.74
C GLU A 130 16.42 11.99 13.24
N LYS A 131 15.24 12.21 13.81
CA LYS A 131 15.09 12.42 15.26
C LYS A 131 15.43 11.18 16.08
N ALA A 132 15.05 9.99 15.61
CA ALA A 132 15.35 8.74 16.30
C ALA A 132 16.85 8.41 16.26
N GLU A 133 17.53 8.65 15.13
CA GLU A 133 18.98 8.52 14.98
C GLU A 133 19.70 9.46 15.94
N ALA A 134 19.39 10.77 15.89
CA ALA A 134 20.01 11.77 16.77
C ALA A 134 19.78 11.48 18.25
N LYS A 135 18.58 11.00 18.62
CA LYS A 135 18.26 10.62 20.00
C LYS A 135 19.12 9.44 20.47
N LYS A 136 19.26 8.40 19.65
CA LYS A 136 20.09 7.23 19.99
C LYS A 136 21.56 7.61 20.14
N GLU A 137 22.10 8.39 19.21
CA GLU A 137 23.48 8.88 19.29
C GLU A 137 23.71 9.72 20.57
N SER A 138 22.73 10.55 20.96
CA SER A 138 22.82 11.32 22.21
C SER A 138 22.71 10.47 23.47
N GLU A 139 21.97 9.37 23.45
CA GLU A 139 21.83 8.44 24.58
C GLU A 139 23.07 7.55 24.73
N GLU A 140 23.69 7.13 23.61
CA GLU A 140 24.91 6.32 23.59
C GLU A 140 26.16 7.15 23.94
N GLY A 141 26.23 8.42 23.56
CA GLY A 141 27.33 9.34 23.89
C GLY A 141 27.31 9.93 25.31
N ILE A 142 26.36 9.50 26.16
CA ILE A 142 26.29 9.84 27.59
C ILE A 142 26.81 8.68 28.48
N GLN A 143 27.22 7.55 27.90
CA GLN A 143 28.02 6.51 28.57
C GLN A 143 29.52 6.70 28.34
#